data_AF-R9MWG7-F1
#
_entry.id   AF-R9MWG7-F1
#
_cell.length_a   1.000
_cell.length_b   1.000
_cell.length_c   1.000
_cell.angle_alpha   90.00
_cell.angle_beta   90.00
_cell.angle_gamma   90.00
#
_symmetry.space_group_name_H-M   'P 1'
#
loop_
_entity.id
_entity.type
_entity.pdbx_description
1 polymer ?
#
loop_
_entity_poly.entity_id
_entity_poly.type
_entity_poly.pdbx_seq_one_letter_code
_entity_poly.pdbx_strand_id
1 'polypeptide(L)'
;MTVIYNHTRELGFTLYQYTSDTCSYYMSVLMIPVCKTAVPVFLMISGATLLGKTEDYRHLFSRRIGRYVGIVLFWGILQYFRYVRTGKAELSVSGWWSDIYSNPRLETYWYLYLYLGFLLLLPLLRKAVSGMREQDYRYLLGLSCISSILTMLGYFSGCFINNSVFLMPSVFLYPLLGYWIDNSPCHSHGKSALKYGLTATLPLCMIVSLCIHY
;
A
#
# COMPACT_ATOMS: atom_id res chain seq x y z
N MET A 1 -15.24 -5.18 2.15
CA MET A 1 -15.95 -4.07 2.81
C MET A 1 -15.04 -2.88 3.09
N THR A 2 -13.83 -3.08 3.62
CA THR A 2 -12.85 -2.04 3.94
C THR A 2 -12.40 -1.18 2.74
N VAL A 3 -12.17 -1.80 1.58
CA VAL A 3 -11.77 -1.09 0.34
C VAL A 3 -12.92 -0.24 -0.23
N ILE A 4 -14.18 -0.67 -0.02
CA ILE A 4 -15.35 0.08 -0.49
C ILE A 4 -15.54 1.34 0.34
N TYR A 5 -15.39 1.25 1.67
CA TYR A 5 -15.47 2.40 2.58
C TYR A 5 -14.46 3.50 2.18
N ASN A 6 -13.23 3.10 1.88
CA ASN A 6 -12.15 3.99 1.44
C ASN A 6 -12.37 4.63 0.04
N HIS A 7 -13.33 4.12 -0.73
CA HIS A 7 -13.66 4.58 -2.08
C HIS A 7 -15.08 5.12 -2.22
N THR A 8 -15.81 5.26 -1.10
CA THR A 8 -17.06 6.01 -1.05
C THR A 8 -16.73 7.51 -1.13
N ARG A 9 -16.72 8.02 -2.39
CA ARG A 9 -16.58 9.42 -2.85
C ARG A 9 -16.42 10.49 -1.77
N GLU A 10 -15.28 11.20 -1.76
CA GLU A 10 -14.94 12.47 -1.08
C GLU A 10 -15.29 12.65 0.41
N LEU A 11 -16.05 11.73 1.01
CA LEU A 11 -16.62 11.80 2.33
C LEU A 11 -16.26 10.57 3.17
N GLY A 12 -15.87 9.43 2.60
CA GLY A 12 -15.58 8.22 3.39
C GLY A 12 -14.48 8.42 4.44
N PHE A 13 -13.36 9.03 4.05
CA PHE A 13 -12.24 9.33 4.96
C PHE A 13 -12.46 10.59 5.80
N THR A 14 -13.22 11.57 5.28
CA THR A 14 -13.49 12.87 5.93
C THR A 14 -14.84 12.90 6.66
N LEU A 15 -15.56 11.77 6.73
CA LEU A 15 -16.89 11.69 7.34
C LEU A 15 -16.86 12.12 8.80
N TYR A 16 -15.74 11.88 9.50
CA TYR A 16 -15.51 12.34 10.87
C TYR A 16 -15.46 13.88 11.01
N GLN A 17 -15.11 14.61 9.95
CA GLN A 17 -15.04 16.08 9.94
C GLN A 17 -16.40 16.74 9.64
N TYR A 18 -17.29 16.02 8.95
CA TYR A 18 -18.59 16.57 8.50
C TYR A 18 -19.80 15.94 9.20
N THR A 19 -19.60 14.94 10.05
CA THR A 19 -20.72 14.26 10.73
C THR A 19 -20.89 14.78 12.15
N SER A 20 -22.10 15.28 12.44
CA SER A 20 -22.51 15.72 13.78
C SER A 20 -22.93 14.56 14.70
N ASP A 21 -23.17 13.37 14.13
CA ASP A 21 -23.59 12.17 14.87
C ASP A 21 -22.42 11.40 15.48
N THR A 22 -22.44 11.26 16.81
CA THR A 22 -21.42 10.58 17.62
C THR A 22 -21.13 9.15 17.17
N CYS A 23 -22.15 8.40 16.75
CA CYS A 23 -21.99 7.00 16.31
C CYS A 23 -21.18 6.91 15.00
N SER A 24 -21.50 7.76 14.02
CA SER A 24 -20.81 7.82 12.73
C SER A 24 -19.38 8.33 12.87
N TYR A 25 -19.11 9.23 13.82
CA TYR A 25 -17.76 9.67 14.17
C TYR A 25 -16.89 8.50 14.67
N TYR A 26 -17.34 7.76 15.68
CA TYR A 26 -16.58 6.63 16.22
C TYR A 26 -16.40 5.50 15.20
N MET A 27 -17.43 5.19 14.40
CA MET A 27 -17.29 4.22 13.31
C MET A 27 -16.24 4.64 12.28
N SER A 28 -16.16 5.94 11.95
CA SER A 28 -15.18 6.46 11.00
C SER A 28 -13.75 6.41 11.55
N VAL A 29 -13.56 6.82 12.81
CA VAL A 29 -12.26 6.77 13.49
C VAL A 29 -11.74 5.33 13.62
N LEU A 30 -12.61 4.36 13.88
CA LEU A 30 -12.23 2.95 13.95
C LEU A 30 -11.95 2.34 12.58
N MET A 31 -12.65 2.76 11.53
CA MET A 31 -12.46 2.23 10.18
C MET A 31 -11.18 2.74 9.50
N ILE A 32 -10.73 3.96 9.80
CA ILE A 32 -9.53 4.56 9.20
C ILE A 32 -8.27 3.68 9.36
N PRO A 33 -7.91 3.20 10.57
CA PRO A 33 -6.77 2.33 10.76
C PRO A 33 -6.89 0.99 10.01
N VAL A 34 -8.09 0.41 10.01
CA VAL A 34 -8.37 -0.86 9.34
C VAL A 34 -8.21 -0.72 7.82
N CYS A 35 -8.63 0.41 7.24
CA CYS A 35 -8.44 0.71 5.83
C CYS A 35 -6.97 0.92 5.47
N LYS A 36 -6.22 1.65 6.30
CA LYS A 36 -4.81 1.97 6.03
C LYS A 36 -3.88 0.77 6.27
N THR A 37 -4.19 -0.12 7.19
CA THR A 37 -3.42 -1.38 7.41
C THR A 37 -3.65 -2.41 6.32
N ALA A 38 -4.81 -2.40 5.64
CA ALA A 38 -5.16 -3.39 4.63
C ALA A 38 -4.16 -3.45 3.46
N VAL A 39 -3.66 -2.30 3.00
CA VAL A 39 -2.72 -2.22 1.86
C VAL A 39 -1.35 -2.85 2.21
N PRO A 40 -0.66 -2.44 3.29
CA PRO A 40 0.54 -3.12 3.78
C PRO A 40 0.37 -4.63 3.95
N VAL A 41 -0.72 -5.07 4.59
CA VAL A 41 -0.98 -6.49 4.83
C VAL A 41 -1.13 -7.25 3.51
N PHE A 42 -1.85 -6.69 2.54
CA PHE A 42 -1.98 -7.31 1.23
C PHE A 42 -0.62 -7.44 0.52
N LEU A 43 0.24 -6.42 0.61
CA LEU A 43 1.59 -6.48 0.05
C LEU A 43 2.45 -7.53 0.75
N MET A 44 2.33 -7.68 2.08
CA MET A 44 3.01 -8.76 2.83
C MET A 44 2.56 -10.14 2.36
N ILE A 45 1.25 -10.38 2.26
CA ILE A 45 0.69 -11.66 1.79
C ILE A 45 1.13 -11.93 0.34
N SER A 46 1.12 -10.89 -0.50
CA SER A 46 1.61 -11.00 -1.89
C SER A 46 3.11 -11.33 -1.93
N GLY A 47 3.91 -10.75 -1.04
CA GLY A 47 5.33 -11.07 -0.90
C GLY A 47 5.57 -12.53 -0.51
N ALA A 48 4.92 -12.99 0.56
CA ALA A 48 5.00 -14.37 1.03
C ALA A 48 4.69 -15.38 -0.08
N THR A 49 3.59 -15.16 -0.80
CA THR A 49 3.10 -16.11 -1.80
C THR A 49 3.81 -16.04 -3.16
N LEU A 50 4.38 -14.89 -3.54
CA LEU A 50 4.94 -14.68 -4.88
C LEU A 50 6.47 -14.67 -4.94
N LEU A 51 7.16 -14.32 -3.85
CA LEU A 51 8.62 -14.21 -3.83
C LEU A 51 9.31 -15.57 -3.73
N GLY A 52 8.68 -16.58 -3.11
CA GLY A 52 9.23 -17.94 -3.05
C GLY A 52 9.09 -18.76 -4.33
N LYS A 53 8.43 -18.22 -5.36
CA LYS A 53 8.16 -18.95 -6.61
C LYS A 53 9.26 -18.73 -7.64
N THR A 54 9.75 -19.82 -8.20
CA THR A 54 10.60 -19.83 -9.39
C THR A 54 9.70 -19.86 -10.64
N GLU A 55 9.43 -18.69 -11.22
CA GLU A 55 8.69 -18.57 -12.49
C GLU A 55 9.58 -17.92 -13.55
N ASP A 56 9.43 -18.38 -14.79
CA ASP A 56 10.13 -17.80 -15.94
C ASP A 56 9.61 -16.38 -16.24
N TYR A 57 10.53 -15.49 -16.64
CA TYR A 57 10.26 -14.07 -16.89
C TYR A 57 9.14 -13.87 -17.91
N ARG A 58 9.18 -14.65 -19.00
CA ARG A 58 8.18 -14.55 -20.08
C ARG A 58 6.77 -14.90 -19.62
N HIS A 59 6.65 -15.86 -18.70
CA HIS A 59 5.36 -16.28 -18.16
C HIS A 59 4.79 -15.23 -17.21
N LEU A 60 5.64 -14.65 -16.36
CA LEU A 60 5.28 -13.60 -15.40
C LEU A 60 4.79 -12.33 -16.10
N PHE A 61 5.55 -11.83 -17.08
CA PHE A 61 5.19 -10.62 -17.82
C PHE A 61 3.94 -10.81 -18.70
N SER A 62 3.87 -11.88 -19.49
CA SER A 62 2.74 -12.03 -20.44
C SER A 62 1.42 -12.39 -19.75
N ARG A 63 1.42 -13.31 -18.78
CA ARG A 63 0.17 -13.78 -18.18
C ARG A 63 -0.29 -12.94 -17.00
N ARG A 64 0.62 -12.60 -16.08
CA ARG A 64 0.25 -11.93 -14.84
C ARG A 64 0.19 -10.42 -15.04
N ILE A 65 1.28 -9.83 -15.54
CA ILE A 65 1.33 -8.39 -15.78
C ILE A 65 0.38 -8.00 -16.91
N GLY A 66 0.37 -8.73 -18.03
CA GLY A 66 -0.57 -8.48 -19.13
C GLY A 66 -2.05 -8.51 -18.71
N ARG A 67 -2.46 -9.50 -17.91
CA ARG A 67 -3.82 -9.56 -17.36
C ARG A 67 -4.12 -8.37 -16.45
N TYR A 68 -3.17 -7.96 -15.61
CA TYR A 68 -3.37 -6.85 -14.68
C TYR A 68 -3.44 -5.51 -15.40
N VAL A 69 -2.58 -5.27 -16.40
CA VAL A 69 -2.66 -4.11 -17.29
C VAL A 69 -4.00 -4.07 -18.00
N GLY A 70 -4.50 -5.21 -18.51
CA GLY A 70 -5.83 -5.30 -19.10
C GLY A 70 -6.95 -4.88 -18.13
N ILE A 71 -6.87 -5.27 -16.86
CA ILE A 71 -7.83 -4.86 -15.82
C ILE A 71 -7.76 -3.35 -15.58
N VAL A 72 -6.56 -2.78 -15.45
CA VAL A 72 -6.37 -1.32 -15.24
C VAL A 72 -6.95 -0.53 -16.41
N LEU A 73 -6.65 -0.95 -17.64
CA LEU A 73 -7.18 -0.30 -18.85
C LEU A 73 -8.70 -0.44 -18.94
N PHE A 74 -9.26 -1.62 -18.67
CA PHE A 74 -10.71 -1.85 -18.70
C PHE A 74 -11.46 -0.93 -17.73
N TRP A 75 -11.00 -0.85 -16.47
CA TRP A 75 -11.61 0.04 -15.47
C TRP A 75 -11.38 1.52 -15.78
N GLY A 76 -10.19 1.87 -16.28
CA GLY A 76 -9.87 3.23 -16.73
C GLY A 76 -10.79 3.71 -17.87
N ILE A 77 -11.06 2.85 -18.86
CA ILE A 77 -11.99 3.13 -19.96
C ILE A 77 -13.41 3.30 -19.44
N LEU A 78 -13.88 2.39 -18.58
CA LEU A 78 -15.23 2.45 -18.03
C LEU A 78 -15.46 3.75 -17.24
N GLN A 79 -14.47 4.17 -16.45
CA GLN A 79 -14.54 5.42 -15.70
C GLN A 79 -14.55 6.64 -16.62
N TYR A 80 -13.72 6.64 -17.65
CA TYR A 80 -13.70 7.71 -18.65
C TYR A 80 -15.06 7.87 -19.35
N PHE A 81 -15.68 6.77 -19.77
CA PHE A 81 -17.03 6.81 -20.36
C PHE A 81 -18.09 7.34 -19.39
N ARG A 82 -18.00 7.02 -18.10
CA ARG A 82 -18.89 7.60 -17.09
C ARG A 82 -18.72 9.12 -16.96
N TYR A 83 -17.49 9.61 -17.05
CA TYR A 83 -17.20 11.05 -16.97
C TYR A 83 -17.69 11.82 -18.19
N VAL A 84 -17.48 11.27 -19.39
CA VAL A 84 -18.05 11.82 -20.64
C VAL A 84 -19.57 11.89 -20.53
N ARG A 85 -20.23 10.82 -20.06
CA ARG A 85 -21.70 10.80 -19.86
C ARG A 85 -22.21 11.81 -18.84
N THR A 86 -21.40 12.22 -17.88
CA THR A 86 -21.78 13.22 -16.87
C THR A 86 -21.46 14.65 -17.31
N GLY A 87 -21.02 14.86 -18.57
CA GLY A 87 -20.76 16.18 -19.15
C GLY A 87 -19.49 16.84 -18.62
N LYS A 88 -18.63 16.10 -17.90
CA LYS A 88 -17.42 16.63 -17.26
C LYS A 88 -16.18 16.58 -18.16
N ALA A 89 -16.26 15.94 -19.32
CA ALA A 89 -15.16 15.81 -20.28
C ALA A 89 -15.69 15.62 -21.71
N GLU A 90 -14.98 16.18 -22.69
CA GLU A 90 -15.21 15.91 -24.11
C GLU A 90 -14.58 14.57 -24.52
N LEU A 91 -15.18 13.91 -25.51
CA LEU A 91 -14.66 12.67 -26.09
C LEU A 91 -13.37 12.95 -26.85
N SER A 92 -12.23 12.70 -26.20
CA SER A 92 -10.91 12.84 -26.76
C SER A 92 -9.99 11.73 -26.28
N VAL A 93 -9.38 11.02 -27.23
CA VAL A 93 -8.41 9.95 -26.95
C VAL A 93 -7.15 10.51 -26.27
N SER A 94 -6.73 11.73 -26.62
CA SER A 94 -5.61 12.40 -25.93
C SER A 94 -6.00 12.81 -24.50
N GLY A 95 -7.26 13.22 -24.30
CA GLY A 95 -7.82 13.50 -22.99
C GLY A 95 -7.85 12.27 -22.08
N TRP A 96 -8.24 11.11 -22.62
CA TRP A 96 -8.20 9.85 -21.89
C TRP A 96 -6.78 9.45 -21.46
N TRP A 97 -5.79 9.59 -22.34
CA TRP A 97 -4.41 9.25 -22.02
C TRP A 97 -3.81 10.20 -20.98
N SER A 98 -4.11 11.49 -21.09
CA SER A 98 -3.75 12.50 -20.08
C SER A 98 -4.44 12.23 -18.74
N ASP A 99 -5.66 11.71 -18.75
CA ASP A 99 -6.40 11.38 -17.53
C ASP A 99 -5.85 10.15 -16.81
N ILE A 100 -5.32 9.17 -17.55
CA ILE A 100 -4.67 8.00 -16.96
C ILE A 100 -3.32 8.36 -16.34
N TYR A 101 -2.53 9.21 -17.01
CA TYR A 101 -1.15 9.48 -16.63
C TYR A 101 -1.00 10.62 -15.62
N SER A 102 -1.81 11.67 -15.75
CA SER A 102 -1.54 12.97 -15.12
C SER A 102 -2.60 13.40 -14.11
N ASN A 103 -3.71 12.64 -13.95
CA ASN A 103 -4.83 13.13 -13.13
C ASN A 103 -4.89 12.52 -11.71
N PRO A 104 -4.94 13.38 -10.67
CA PRO A 104 -5.29 12.99 -9.30
C PRO A 104 -6.69 12.37 -9.19
N ARG A 105 -7.54 12.53 -10.22
CA ARG A 105 -8.94 12.07 -10.29
C ARG A 105 -9.11 10.54 -10.23
N LEU A 106 -8.00 9.80 -10.36
CA LEU A 106 -7.92 8.35 -10.19
C LEU A 106 -7.31 7.96 -8.84
N GLU A 107 -7.47 8.81 -7.81
CA GLU A 107 -7.07 8.51 -6.43
C GLU A 107 -7.62 7.16 -5.93
N THR A 108 -8.69 6.64 -6.54
CA THR A 108 -9.22 5.30 -6.28
C THR A 108 -8.29 4.18 -6.78
N TYR A 109 -7.56 4.40 -7.86
CA TYR A 109 -6.74 3.39 -8.55
C TYR A 109 -5.27 3.41 -8.18
N TRP A 110 -4.84 4.32 -7.30
CA TRP A 110 -3.47 4.41 -6.79
C TRP A 110 -2.91 3.04 -6.39
N TYR A 111 -3.75 2.21 -5.78
CA TYR A 111 -3.41 0.88 -5.34
C TYR A 111 -3.17 -0.10 -6.51
N LEU A 112 -3.95 -0.02 -7.60
CA LEU A 112 -3.70 -0.83 -8.79
C LEU A 112 -2.35 -0.49 -9.41
N TYR A 113 -2.00 0.81 -9.47
CA TYR A 113 -0.70 1.26 -9.97
C TYR A 113 0.44 0.80 -9.05
N LEU A 114 0.24 0.91 -7.73
CA LEU A 114 1.19 0.42 -6.73
C LEU A 114 1.45 -1.08 -6.89
N TYR A 115 0.38 -1.88 -7.03
CA TYR A 115 0.51 -3.32 -7.22
C TYR A 115 1.11 -3.68 -8.58
N LEU A 116 0.79 -2.94 -9.64
CA LEU A 116 1.45 -3.09 -10.94
C LEU A 116 2.95 -2.84 -10.83
N GLY A 117 3.35 -1.79 -10.11
CA GLY A 117 4.76 -1.50 -9.80
C GLY A 117 5.43 -2.65 -9.04
N PHE A 118 4.75 -3.19 -8.02
CA PHE A 118 5.21 -4.38 -7.31
C PHE A 118 5.40 -5.58 -8.24
N LEU A 119 4.45 -5.86 -9.14
CA LEU A 119 4.56 -6.97 -10.11
C LEU A 119 5.71 -6.79 -11.09
N LEU A 120 5.97 -5.56 -11.55
CA LEU A 120 7.11 -5.24 -12.42
C LEU A 120 8.44 -5.43 -11.69
N LEU A 121 8.49 -5.13 -10.39
CA LEU A 121 9.66 -5.31 -9.53
C LEU A 121 9.82 -6.75 -9.02
N LEU A 122 8.81 -7.58 -9.16
CA LEU A 122 8.77 -8.96 -8.67
C LEU A 122 10.00 -9.80 -9.03
N PRO A 123 10.51 -9.83 -10.28
CA PRO A 123 11.71 -10.60 -10.60
C PRO A 123 12.98 -10.09 -9.89
N LEU A 124 13.08 -8.79 -9.66
CA LEU A 124 14.20 -8.19 -8.92
C LEU A 124 14.11 -8.56 -7.44
N LEU A 125 12.92 -8.44 -6.87
CA LEU A 125 12.65 -8.80 -5.47
C LEU A 125 12.94 -10.28 -5.20
N ARG A 126 12.61 -11.19 -6.13
CA ARG A 126 12.95 -12.62 -6.02
C ARG A 126 14.46 -12.86 -5.93
N LYS A 127 15.24 -12.19 -6.78
CA LYS A 127 16.70 -12.26 -6.73
C LYS A 127 17.25 -11.69 -5.42
N ALA A 128 16.72 -10.56 -4.97
CA ALA A 128 17.12 -9.95 -3.69
C ALA A 128 16.90 -10.92 -2.52
N VAL A 129 15.68 -11.46 -2.41
CA VAL A 129 15.29 -12.41 -1.36
C VAL A 129 16.17 -13.67 -1.35
N SER A 130 16.54 -14.17 -2.53
CA SER A 130 17.39 -15.38 -2.64
C SER A 130 18.80 -15.20 -2.07
N GLY A 131 19.31 -13.96 -2.02
CA GLY A 131 20.63 -13.63 -1.47
C GLY A 131 20.61 -13.10 -0.04
N MET A 132 19.43 -12.79 0.51
CA MET A 132 19.29 -12.18 1.84
C MET A 132 19.36 -13.22 2.95
N ARG A 133 20.07 -12.86 4.03
CA ARG A 133 20.16 -13.61 5.29
C ARG A 133 19.18 -13.06 6.31
N GLU A 134 18.94 -13.81 7.40
CA GLU A 134 18.04 -13.37 8.48
C GLU A 134 18.43 -12.00 9.07
N GLN A 135 19.73 -11.68 9.10
CA GLN A 135 20.26 -10.41 9.58
C GLN A 135 19.81 -9.22 8.72
N ASP A 136 19.71 -9.41 7.40
CA ASP A 136 19.31 -8.35 6.46
C ASP A 136 17.85 -7.97 6.68
N TYR A 137 16.97 -8.95 6.91
CA TYR A 137 15.57 -8.70 7.24
C TYR A 137 15.41 -7.97 8.58
N ARG A 138 16.21 -8.32 9.59
CA ARG A 138 16.22 -7.61 10.89
C ARG A 138 16.71 -6.18 10.73
N TYR A 139 17.72 -5.94 9.89
CA TYR A 139 18.20 -4.59 9.56
C TYR A 139 17.11 -3.75 8.89
N LEU A 140 16.42 -4.29 7.88
CA LEU A 140 15.30 -3.60 7.21
C LEU A 140 14.18 -3.25 8.18
N LEU A 141 13.81 -4.18 9.05
CA LEU A 141 12.80 -3.95 10.08
C LEU A 141 13.26 -2.88 11.07
N GLY A 142 14.51 -2.93 11.54
CA GLY A 142 15.08 -1.89 12.41
C GLY A 142 15.07 -0.50 11.75
N LEU A 143 15.47 -0.40 10.48
CA LEU A 143 15.45 0.85 9.72
C LEU A 143 14.03 1.42 9.62
N SER A 144 13.03 0.57 9.37
CA SER A 144 11.63 1.00 9.30
C SER A 144 11.07 1.45 10.64
N CYS A 145 11.47 0.82 11.75
CA CYS A 145 11.12 1.26 13.09
C CYS A 145 11.75 2.62 13.41
N ILE A 146 13.03 2.80 13.11
CA ILE A 146 13.74 4.07 13.30
C ILE A 146 13.07 5.19 12.49
N SER A 147 12.78 4.94 11.22
CA SER A 147 12.05 5.89 10.36
C SER A 147 10.69 6.26 10.94
N SER A 148 9.93 5.27 11.43
CA SER A 148 8.61 5.51 12.04
C SER A 148 8.71 6.31 13.34
N ILE A 149 9.71 6.02 14.19
CA ILE A 149 9.94 6.74 15.44
C ILE A 149 10.38 8.19 15.17
N LEU A 150 11.30 8.40 14.22
CA LEU A 150 11.75 9.74 13.81
C LEU A 150 10.60 10.56 13.25
N THR A 151 9.75 9.94 12.44
CA THR A 151 8.52 10.57 11.92
C THR A 151 7.62 11.00 13.08
N MET A 152 7.33 10.11 14.04
CA MET A 152 6.53 10.42 15.22
C MET A 152 7.16 11.54 16.07
N LEU A 153 8.47 11.50 16.33
CA LEU A 153 9.19 12.53 17.08
C LEU A 153 9.17 13.89 16.37
N GLY A 154 9.30 13.89 15.04
CA GLY A 154 9.19 15.10 14.23
C GLY A 154 7.82 15.78 14.38
N TYR A 155 6.75 14.99 14.45
CA TYR A 155 5.40 15.51 14.72
C TYR A 155 5.27 16.13 16.11
N PHE A 156 5.80 15.49 17.16
CA PHE A 156 5.71 16.02 18.53
C PHE A 156 6.63 17.22 18.80
N SER A 157 7.77 17.31 18.10
CA SER A 157 8.77 18.37 18.30
C SER A 157 8.60 19.57 17.38
N GLY A 158 7.74 19.49 16.36
CA GLY A 158 7.60 20.52 15.32
C GLY A 158 8.78 20.60 14.35
N CYS A 159 9.81 19.76 14.52
CA CYS A 159 10.94 19.65 13.63
C CYS A 159 10.63 18.65 12.51
N PHE A 160 10.31 19.15 11.32
CA PHE A 160 10.08 18.32 10.14
C PHE A 160 11.40 17.74 9.61
N ILE A 161 11.72 16.52 10.03
CA ILE A 161 12.78 15.74 9.38
C ILE A 161 12.27 15.35 8.00
N ASN A 162 13.06 15.63 6.96
CA ASN A 162 12.70 15.25 5.60
C ASN A 162 12.65 13.71 5.51
N ASN A 163 11.44 13.15 5.39
CA ASN A 163 11.20 11.71 5.27
C ASN A 163 11.88 11.07 4.06
N SER A 164 12.42 11.88 3.13
CA SER A 164 13.24 11.42 2.02
C SER A 164 14.51 10.66 2.46
N VAL A 165 14.99 10.88 3.69
CA VAL A 165 16.23 10.26 4.19
C VAL A 165 16.08 8.74 4.44
N PHE A 166 14.86 8.26 4.66
CA PHE A 166 14.59 6.86 4.99
C PHE A 166 13.78 6.13 3.91
N LEU A 167 13.83 6.62 2.65
CA LEU A 167 13.07 6.13 1.50
C LEU A 167 13.39 4.67 1.15
N MET A 168 12.84 3.74 1.91
CA MET A 168 12.47 2.44 1.36
C MET A 168 10.98 2.51 1.02
N PRO A 169 10.61 2.51 -0.28
CA PRO A 169 9.21 2.53 -0.65
C PRO A 169 8.49 1.32 -0.04
N SER A 170 7.27 1.54 0.43
CA SER A 170 6.39 0.50 1.01
C SER A 170 6.25 -0.74 0.12
N VAL A 171 6.36 -0.54 -1.19
CA VAL A 171 6.37 -1.56 -2.25
C VAL A 171 7.50 -2.57 -2.11
N PHE A 172 8.64 -2.20 -1.52
CA PHE A 172 9.75 -3.12 -1.26
C PHE A 172 9.68 -3.68 0.16
N LEU A 173 9.41 -2.82 1.14
CA LEU A 173 9.47 -3.18 2.55
C LEU A 173 8.46 -4.28 2.92
N TYR A 174 7.18 -4.05 2.62
CA TYR A 174 6.11 -4.96 3.05
C TYR A 174 6.20 -6.36 2.40
N PRO A 175 6.44 -6.50 1.08
CA PRO A 175 6.60 -7.83 0.50
C PRO A 175 7.80 -8.61 1.05
N LEU A 176 8.93 -7.96 1.30
CA LEU A 176 10.12 -8.60 1.87
C LEU A 176 9.87 -9.08 3.31
N LEU A 177 9.24 -8.24 4.13
CA LEU A 177 8.85 -8.61 5.49
C LEU A 177 7.85 -9.77 5.49
N GLY A 178 6.88 -9.75 4.58
CA GLY A 178 5.92 -10.84 4.41
C GLY A 178 6.59 -12.18 4.07
N TYR A 179 7.55 -12.16 3.14
CA TYR A 179 8.34 -13.34 2.80
C TYR A 179 9.20 -13.85 3.96
N TRP A 180 9.82 -12.93 4.72
CA TRP A 180 10.64 -13.29 5.87
C TRP A 180 9.84 -13.97 6.98
N ILE A 181 8.62 -13.49 7.21
CA ILE A 181 7.71 -14.05 8.21
C ILE A 181 7.29 -15.47 7.82
N ASP A 182 6.94 -15.68 6.55
CA ASP A 182 6.49 -16.99 6.03
C ASP A 182 7.60 -18.05 6.04
N ASN A 183 8.85 -17.64 5.75
CA ASN A 183 10.00 -18.55 5.68
C ASN A 183 10.82 -18.66 6.97
N SER A 184 10.44 -17.96 8.04
CA SER A 184 11.12 -18.09 9.34
C SER A 184 10.73 -19.43 9.99
N PRO A 185 11.69 -20.27 10.42
CA PRO A 185 11.36 -21.50 11.12
C PRO A 185 10.58 -21.17 12.40
N CYS A 186 9.43 -21.82 12.57
CA CYS A 186 8.48 -21.56 13.65
C CYS A 186 9.09 -22.00 14.99
N HIS A 187 9.92 -21.14 15.59
CA HIS A 187 10.55 -21.42 16.87
C HIS A 187 9.91 -20.56 17.96
N SER A 188 9.12 -21.23 18.81
CA SER A 188 8.43 -20.69 20.00
C SER A 188 7.35 -19.62 19.70
N HIS A 189 6.10 -19.95 20.05
CA HIS A 189 4.90 -19.11 19.88
C HIS A 189 5.07 -17.65 20.33
N GLY A 190 5.92 -17.37 21.33
CA GLY A 190 6.14 -16.01 21.87
C GLY A 190 6.99 -15.09 20.98
N LYS A 191 8.03 -15.62 20.30
CA LYS A 191 8.89 -14.81 19.43
C LYS A 191 8.22 -14.51 18.08
N SER A 192 7.39 -15.44 17.60
CA SER A 192 6.53 -15.22 16.44
C SER A 192 5.50 -14.12 16.70
N ALA A 193 4.79 -14.15 17.84
CA ALA A 193 3.80 -13.12 18.19
C ALA A 193 4.40 -11.70 18.27
N LEU A 194 5.64 -11.57 18.77
CA LEU A 194 6.35 -10.29 18.79
C LEU A 194 6.73 -9.80 17.38
N LYS A 195 7.17 -10.70 16.48
CA LYS A 195 7.46 -10.36 15.07
C LYS A 195 6.20 -9.91 14.33
N TYR A 196 5.11 -10.67 14.46
CA TYR A 196 3.80 -10.32 13.89
C TYR A 196 3.27 -8.99 14.46
N GLY A 197 3.41 -8.79 15.77
CA GLY A 197 3.06 -7.56 16.47
C GLY A 197 3.86 -6.36 15.96
N LEU A 198 5.18 -6.47 15.82
CA LEU A 198 6.04 -5.37 15.35
C LEU A 198 5.77 -4.98 13.89
N THR A 199 5.49 -5.97 13.04
CA THR A 199 5.09 -5.71 11.65
C THR A 199 3.68 -5.13 11.54
N ALA A 200 2.81 -5.39 12.52
CA ALA A 200 1.48 -4.80 12.62
C ALA A 200 1.48 -3.40 13.28
N THR A 201 2.46 -3.08 14.14
CA THR A 201 2.60 -1.74 14.73
C THR A 201 3.20 -0.71 13.77
N LEU A 202 4.07 -1.12 12.84
CA LEU A 202 4.63 -0.23 11.80
C LEU A 202 3.56 0.53 10.98
N PRO A 203 2.52 -0.12 10.42
CA PRO A 203 1.43 0.59 9.77
C PRO A 203 0.57 1.37 10.77
N LEU A 204 0.46 0.92 12.03
CA LEU A 204 -0.29 1.63 13.09
C LEU A 204 0.37 2.96 13.50
N CYS A 205 1.70 3.03 13.57
CA CYS A 205 2.45 4.27 13.84
C CYS A 205 2.34 5.28 12.68
N MET A 206 2.35 4.80 11.44
CA MET A 206 2.05 5.61 10.25
C MET A 206 0.61 6.16 10.28
N ILE A 207 -0.34 5.38 10.79
CA ILE A 207 -1.74 5.79 10.96
C ILE A 207 -1.87 6.86 12.03
N VAL A 208 -1.23 6.72 13.21
CA VAL A 208 -1.25 7.75 14.25
C VAL A 208 -0.63 9.06 13.75
N SER A 209 0.49 8.98 13.02
CA SER A 209 1.13 10.14 12.38
C SER A 209 0.22 10.84 11.35
N LEU A 210 -0.58 10.09 10.60
CA LEU A 210 -1.50 10.64 9.59
C LEU A 210 -2.85 11.09 10.17
N CYS A 211 -3.31 10.51 11.28
CA CYS A 211 -4.52 10.95 11.98
C CYS A 211 -4.32 12.27 12.75
N ILE A 212 -3.06 12.65 13.05
CA ILE A 212 -2.71 13.96 13.61
C ILE A 212 -2.63 15.04 12.50
N HIS A 213 -2.60 14.63 11.22
CA HIS A 213 -2.33 15.50 10.09
C HIS A 213 -3.54 16.31 9.58
N TYR A 214 -4.75 16.16 10.16
CA TYR A 214 -5.95 16.89 9.72
C TYR A 214 -6.96 17.17 10.83
#